data_AF-A0AA35TZL2-F1
#
_entry.id   AF-A0AA35TZL2-F1
#
_cell.length_a   1.000
_cell.length_b   1.000
_cell.length_c   1.000
_cell.angle_alpha   90.00
_cell.angle_beta   90.00
_cell.angle_gamma   90.00
#
_symmetry.space_group_name_H-M   'P 1'
#
loop_
_entity.id
_entity.type
_entity.pdbx_description
1 polymer ?
#
loop_
_entity_poly.entity_id
_entity_poly.type
_entity_poly.pdbx_seq_one_letter_code
_entity_poly.pdbx_strand_id
1 'polypeptide(L)'
;MSLRLRWPRLTPGVKRLLILAAPAALGAGVAQINLVVDIIIASLLPPGSVSFLYYADRVNQLPLGVVGVAVGTALLPLLSRQLRAGEVEEAVGSLNRAIEMALLLAVPAAVALIVIAGPVIAVLFERGAFGVDESSATAGALVAYAAGLPAFVLIKVLAPGYFARQDTRTPVRIAILCLTVNVVLNLALMGPLAHVGIALATTLAGWLNVGLLAAGLARRGFLKPDGRLKRRLPRMIAAAAGMALLLWGIALGLETPLETAGLRIASLAALVAAGLVGYGALAAAMGAISPTGNLHLGNYLGAIKNWVAMQREYDCLYCIVDLHAITMPQEPEELTSNTREVTAGLLAAGLDPKTCIIFNQSRVAAHAELSWILNCFTPLGWLNRMTQFKEKAGKKRDSALLGLYAYPVLMAADILLYHATAVPVGEDQKQHLELSRDIAGAFNRAYDVEFFPLPEPMIFGAATRVMSLRDGRSKMSKSDGSDYARINLTDDADTLALKIKRAKTDSEPGLAFDPERRPEAANLLSIYAALAGEPVERVIAEHTGTGFAAFKGKLADLAIETLGPIAQRMRELQADPAYIDGVLADGAERARNIADTNLAEVRRIMGLLDA
;
A
#
# COMPACT_ATOMS: atom_id res chain seq x y z
N MET A 1 9.42 -44.79 -26.93
CA MET A 1 8.42 -43.81 -27.40
C MET A 1 9.14 -42.66 -28.08
N SER A 2 8.97 -42.47 -29.40
CA SER A 2 9.55 -41.32 -30.11
C SER A 2 8.63 -40.10 -29.98
N LEU A 3 9.02 -39.09 -29.22
CA LEU A 3 8.34 -37.79 -29.21
C LEU A 3 8.62 -37.08 -30.54
N ARG A 4 7.63 -37.03 -31.44
CA ARG A 4 7.71 -36.21 -32.65
C ARG A 4 7.30 -34.77 -32.31
N LEU A 5 8.22 -33.81 -32.47
CA LEU A 5 7.87 -32.39 -32.45
C LEU A 5 6.89 -32.08 -33.57
N ARG A 6 5.71 -31.56 -33.21
CA ARG A 6 4.72 -31.03 -34.17
C ARG A 6 4.91 -29.52 -34.29
N TRP A 7 4.85 -29.02 -35.53
CA TRP A 7 4.88 -27.59 -35.81
C TRP A 7 3.69 -26.86 -35.18
N PRO A 8 3.88 -25.66 -34.61
CA PRO A 8 2.80 -24.89 -33.98
C PRO A 8 1.75 -24.51 -35.02
N ARG A 9 0.46 -24.75 -34.72
CA ARG A 9 -0.66 -24.28 -35.55
C ARG A 9 -1.18 -22.96 -35.00
N LEU A 10 -1.39 -21.96 -35.87
CA LEU A 10 -1.99 -20.68 -35.51
C LEU A 10 -3.47 -20.88 -35.17
N THR A 11 -3.78 -21.00 -33.88
CA THR A 11 -5.17 -21.03 -33.42
C THR A 11 -5.81 -19.64 -33.54
N PRO A 12 -7.15 -19.53 -33.55
CA PRO A 12 -7.84 -18.24 -33.56
C PRO A 12 -7.41 -17.30 -32.42
N GLY A 13 -7.13 -17.86 -31.23
CA GLY A 13 -6.61 -17.11 -30.09
C GLY A 13 -5.21 -16.53 -30.35
N VAL A 14 -4.30 -17.32 -30.92
CA VAL A 14 -2.95 -16.85 -31.29
C VAL A 14 -3.03 -15.79 -32.38
N LYS A 15 -3.90 -15.95 -33.39
CA LYS A 15 -4.11 -14.94 -34.43
C LYS A 15 -4.61 -13.62 -33.84
N ARG A 16 -5.56 -13.65 -32.91
CA ARG A 16 -6.05 -12.45 -32.21
C ARG A 16 -4.97 -11.79 -31.36
N LEU A 17 -4.14 -12.58 -30.67
CA LEU A 17 -3.00 -12.07 -29.91
C LEU A 17 -2.01 -11.34 -30.82
N LEU A 18 -1.62 -11.93 -31.96
CA LEU A 18 -0.71 -11.30 -32.92
C LEU A 18 -1.26 -9.99 -33.48
N ILE A 19 -2.56 -9.92 -33.77
CA ILE A 19 -3.22 -8.70 -34.26
C ILE A 19 -3.16 -7.57 -33.23
N LEU A 20 -3.33 -7.89 -31.93
CA LEU A 20 -3.25 -6.89 -30.86
C LEU A 20 -1.80 -6.52 -30.52
N ALA A 21 -0.89 -7.49 -30.58
CA ALA A 21 0.52 -7.31 -30.25
C ALA A 21 1.28 -6.50 -31.31
N ALA A 22 0.96 -6.65 -32.60
CA ALA A 22 1.70 -5.97 -33.67
C ALA A 22 1.71 -4.43 -33.55
N PRO A 23 0.56 -3.74 -33.32
CA PRO A 23 0.58 -2.31 -33.03
C PRO A 23 1.38 -1.96 -31.78
N ALA A 24 1.24 -2.71 -30.69
CA ALA A 24 1.99 -2.44 -29.46
C ALA A 24 3.51 -2.57 -29.68
N ALA A 25 3.96 -3.57 -30.45
CA ALA A 25 5.36 -3.74 -30.84
C ALA A 25 5.86 -2.60 -31.72
N LEU A 26 5.06 -2.14 -32.69
CA LEU A 26 5.37 -0.95 -33.49
C LEU A 26 5.49 0.30 -32.61
N GLY A 27 4.59 0.48 -31.65
CA GLY A 27 4.65 1.58 -30.69
C GLY A 27 5.92 1.58 -29.85
N ALA A 28 6.40 0.40 -29.43
CA ALA A 28 7.70 0.28 -28.77
C ALA A 28 8.86 0.63 -29.72
N GLY A 29 8.75 0.29 -31.01
CA GLY A 29 9.71 0.65 -32.06
C GLY A 29 9.81 2.16 -32.32
N VAL A 30 8.72 2.93 -32.16
CA VAL A 30 8.72 4.39 -32.34
C VAL A 30 9.73 5.08 -31.42
N ALA A 31 9.88 4.61 -30.18
CA ALA A 31 10.87 5.18 -29.26
C ALA A 31 12.31 4.95 -29.73
N GLN A 32 12.59 3.79 -30.33
CA GLN A 32 13.92 3.50 -30.91
C GLN A 32 14.17 4.33 -32.17
N ILE A 33 13.14 4.54 -32.99
CA ILE A 33 13.23 5.44 -34.14
C ILE A 33 13.54 6.87 -33.67
N ASN A 34 12.87 7.36 -32.62
CA ASN A 34 13.14 8.69 -32.05
C ASN A 34 14.62 8.84 -31.66
N LEU A 35 15.17 7.86 -30.95
CA LEU A 35 16.58 7.87 -30.56
C LEU A 35 17.53 7.89 -31.77
N VAL A 36 17.24 7.11 -32.81
CA VAL A 36 18.04 7.13 -34.05
C VAL A 36 17.95 8.49 -34.74
N VAL A 37 16.77 9.09 -34.80
CA VAL A 37 16.59 10.42 -35.40
C VAL A 37 17.34 11.49 -34.59
N ASP A 38 17.26 11.45 -33.26
CA ASP A 38 17.99 12.35 -32.38
C ASP A 38 19.50 12.23 -32.61
N ILE A 39 20.04 11.02 -32.77
CA ILE A 39 21.47 10.79 -33.08
C ILE A 39 21.84 11.36 -34.45
N ILE A 40 21.01 11.14 -35.48
CA ILE A 40 21.26 11.66 -36.83
C ILE A 40 21.29 13.20 -36.79
N ILE A 41 20.33 13.84 -36.13
CA ILE A 41 20.28 15.31 -36.03
C ILE A 41 21.46 15.83 -35.20
N ALA A 42 21.79 15.18 -34.08
CA ALA A 42 22.93 15.54 -33.24
C ALA A 42 24.28 15.36 -33.95
N SER A 43 24.37 14.47 -34.96
CA SER A 43 25.60 14.33 -35.76
C SER A 43 25.90 15.53 -36.66
N LEU A 44 24.92 16.44 -36.85
CA LEU A 44 25.09 17.70 -37.57
C LEU A 44 25.61 18.84 -36.67
N LEU A 45 25.68 18.61 -35.36
CA LEU A 45 26.19 19.55 -34.36
C LEU A 45 27.70 19.32 -34.11
N PRO A 46 28.38 20.21 -33.37
CA PRO A 46 29.80 20.04 -33.07
C PRO A 46 30.16 18.65 -32.51
N PRO A 47 31.40 18.17 -32.75
CA PRO A 47 31.87 16.88 -32.24
C PRO A 47 31.61 16.73 -30.74
N GLY A 48 31.13 15.56 -30.32
CA GLY A 48 30.79 15.26 -28.94
C GLY A 48 29.31 15.41 -28.58
N SER A 49 28.50 16.15 -29.36
CA SER A 49 27.05 16.33 -29.09
C SER A 49 26.27 15.02 -28.93
N VAL A 50 26.56 14.01 -29.76
CA VAL A 50 25.94 12.67 -29.65
C VAL A 50 26.28 12.01 -28.31
N SER A 51 27.53 12.11 -27.86
CA SER A 51 27.99 11.54 -26.59
C SER A 51 27.35 12.25 -25.40
N PHE A 52 27.22 13.57 -25.44
CA PHE A 52 26.58 14.35 -24.37
C PHE A 52 25.12 13.93 -24.17
N LEU A 53 24.37 13.82 -25.27
CA LEU A 53 22.99 13.32 -25.24
C LEU A 53 22.90 11.90 -24.71
N TYR A 54 23.78 11.02 -25.18
CA TYR A 54 23.80 9.62 -24.75
C TYR A 54 24.04 9.49 -23.24
N TYR A 55 25.07 10.13 -22.69
CA TYR A 55 25.38 10.04 -21.26
C TYR A 55 24.30 10.67 -20.39
N ALA A 56 23.75 11.81 -20.80
CA ALA A 56 22.64 12.46 -20.10
C ALA A 56 21.39 11.55 -20.06
N ASP A 57 21.00 10.96 -21.19
CA ASP A 57 19.85 10.05 -21.25
C ASP A 57 20.05 8.78 -20.39
N ARG A 58 21.26 8.22 -20.35
CA ARG A 58 21.57 7.06 -19.49
C ARG A 58 21.30 7.33 -18.01
N VAL A 59 21.69 8.51 -17.52
CA VAL A 59 21.41 8.92 -16.14
C VAL A 59 19.90 9.06 -15.90
N ASN A 60 19.19 9.68 -16.85
CA ASN A 60 17.74 9.84 -16.79
C ASN A 60 16.96 8.51 -16.84
N GLN A 61 17.53 7.47 -17.45
CA GLN A 61 16.92 6.14 -17.52
C GLN A 61 16.88 5.42 -16.16
N LEU A 62 17.74 5.76 -15.20
CA LEU A 62 17.79 5.06 -13.92
C LEU A 62 16.47 5.22 -13.13
N PRO A 63 15.96 6.44 -12.87
CA PRO A 63 14.64 6.60 -12.25
C PRO A 63 13.49 6.07 -13.10
N LEU A 64 13.58 6.21 -14.43
CA LEU A 64 12.57 5.71 -15.37
C LEU A 64 12.44 4.18 -15.31
N GLY A 65 13.57 3.47 -15.21
CA GLY A 65 13.63 2.01 -15.09
C GLY A 65 13.05 1.52 -13.77
N VAL A 66 13.43 2.16 -12.65
CA VAL A 66 12.96 1.78 -11.32
C VAL A 66 11.46 2.05 -11.14
N VAL A 67 10.98 3.22 -11.54
CA VAL A 67 9.59 3.65 -11.28
C VAL A 67 8.68 3.29 -12.44
N GLY A 68 9.02 3.73 -13.66
CA GLY A 68 8.14 3.64 -14.83
C GLY A 68 7.89 2.20 -15.28
N VAL A 69 8.94 1.37 -15.32
CA VAL A 69 8.81 -0.04 -15.71
C VAL A 69 8.09 -0.84 -14.62
N ALA A 70 8.43 -0.65 -13.35
CA ALA A 70 7.79 -1.37 -12.24
C ALA A 70 6.28 -1.08 -12.17
N VAL A 71 5.88 0.19 -12.17
CA VAL A 71 4.46 0.56 -12.09
C VAL A 71 3.72 0.13 -13.36
N GLY A 72 4.30 0.35 -14.55
CA GLY A 72 3.65 0.00 -15.82
C GLY A 72 3.43 -1.51 -16.01
N THR A 73 4.41 -2.33 -15.62
CA THR A 73 4.32 -3.80 -15.74
C THR A 73 3.33 -4.41 -14.75
N ALA A 74 3.26 -3.89 -13.53
CA ALA A 74 2.28 -4.33 -12.53
C ALA A 74 0.84 -3.89 -12.89
N LEU A 75 0.69 -2.75 -13.57
CA LEU A 75 -0.62 -2.15 -13.82
C LEU A 75 -1.43 -2.88 -14.92
N LEU A 76 -0.79 -3.36 -15.99
CA LEU A 76 -1.52 -3.97 -17.10
C LEU A 76 -2.32 -5.24 -16.70
N PRO A 77 -1.74 -6.22 -15.97
CA PRO A 77 -2.49 -7.38 -15.50
C PRO A 77 -3.65 -7.01 -14.57
N LEU A 78 -3.43 -6.04 -13.67
CA LEU A 78 -4.42 -5.54 -12.73
C LEU A 78 -5.62 -4.93 -13.46
N LEU A 79 -5.37 -3.97 -14.37
CA LEU A 79 -6.42 -3.31 -15.15
C LEU A 79 -7.15 -4.31 -16.05
N SER A 80 -6.42 -5.24 -16.67
CA SER A 80 -7.03 -6.26 -17.53
C SER A 80 -7.96 -7.19 -16.76
N ARG A 81 -7.62 -7.52 -15.51
CA ARG A 81 -8.47 -8.33 -14.62
C ARG A 81 -9.74 -7.57 -14.22
N GLN A 82 -9.60 -6.35 -13.71
CA GLN A 82 -10.74 -5.51 -13.28
C GLN A 82 -11.71 -5.22 -14.44
N LEU A 83 -11.19 -4.89 -15.63
CA LEU A 83 -12.03 -4.64 -16.79
C LEU A 83 -12.75 -5.88 -17.31
N ARG A 84 -12.14 -7.08 -17.21
CA ARG A 84 -12.81 -8.35 -17.53
C ARG A 84 -13.90 -8.69 -16.52
N ALA A 85 -13.74 -8.29 -15.26
CA ALA A 85 -14.73 -8.44 -14.20
C ALA A 85 -15.87 -7.38 -14.29
N GLY A 86 -15.78 -6.42 -15.21
CA GLY A 86 -16.76 -5.33 -15.34
C GLY A 86 -16.55 -4.16 -14.36
N GLU A 87 -15.44 -4.15 -13.61
CA GLU A 87 -15.13 -3.18 -12.55
C GLU A 87 -14.49 -1.90 -13.13
N VAL A 88 -15.20 -1.21 -14.03
CA VAL A 88 -14.64 -0.08 -14.80
C VAL A 88 -14.18 1.07 -13.91
N GLU A 89 -14.92 1.42 -12.86
CA GLU A 89 -14.55 2.50 -11.93
C GLU A 89 -13.32 2.14 -11.09
N GLU A 90 -13.13 0.87 -10.76
CA GLU A 90 -11.96 0.39 -10.01
C GLU A 90 -10.70 0.45 -10.86
N ALA A 91 -10.82 0.11 -12.15
CA ALA A 91 -9.76 0.31 -13.11
C ALA A 91 -9.38 1.80 -13.25
N VAL A 92 -10.35 2.72 -13.17
CA VAL A 92 -10.08 4.18 -13.13
C VAL A 92 -9.36 4.57 -11.84
N GLY A 93 -9.80 4.07 -10.69
CA GLY A 93 -9.16 4.31 -9.39
C GLY A 93 -7.73 3.78 -9.33
N SER A 94 -7.51 2.56 -9.81
CA SER A 94 -6.19 1.91 -9.89
C SER A 94 -5.23 2.70 -10.78
N LEU A 95 -5.73 3.26 -11.88
CA LEU A 95 -4.96 4.15 -12.74
C LEU A 95 -4.60 5.46 -12.02
N ASN A 96 -5.53 6.09 -11.28
CA ASN A 96 -5.22 7.27 -10.45
C ASN A 96 -4.16 6.97 -9.37
N ARG A 97 -4.26 5.81 -8.70
CA ARG A 97 -3.25 5.36 -7.72
C ARG A 97 -1.88 5.18 -8.34
N ALA A 98 -1.83 4.57 -9.53
CA ALA A 98 -0.59 4.37 -10.27
C ALA A 98 0.03 5.71 -10.69
N ILE A 99 -0.78 6.66 -11.16
CA ILE A 99 -0.35 8.04 -11.48
C ILE A 99 0.24 8.72 -10.23
N GLU A 100 -0.46 8.63 -9.09
CA GLU A 100 0.01 9.21 -7.83
C GLU A 100 1.35 8.62 -7.38
N MET A 101 1.46 7.29 -7.36
CA MET A 101 2.69 6.59 -6.95
C MET A 101 3.86 6.89 -7.89
N ALA A 102 3.58 6.95 -9.19
CA ALA A 102 4.56 7.29 -10.18
C ALA A 102 5.08 8.72 -10.02
N LEU A 103 4.20 9.69 -9.78
CA LEU A 103 4.58 11.09 -9.59
C LEU A 103 5.27 11.35 -8.25
N LEU A 104 4.90 10.61 -7.20
CA LEU A 104 5.56 10.67 -5.89
C LEU A 104 7.07 10.40 -5.99
N LEU A 105 7.49 9.54 -6.92
CA LEU A 105 8.91 9.19 -7.11
C LEU A 105 9.54 9.95 -8.28
N ALA A 106 8.82 10.15 -9.39
CA ALA A 106 9.38 10.76 -10.59
C ALA A 106 9.60 12.27 -10.46
N VAL A 107 8.71 12.98 -9.76
CA VAL A 107 8.83 14.44 -9.56
C VAL A 107 10.07 14.81 -8.74
N PRO A 108 10.31 14.24 -7.53
CA PRO A 108 11.54 14.55 -6.79
C PRO A 108 12.80 14.08 -7.52
N ALA A 109 12.78 12.92 -8.20
CA ALA A 109 13.93 12.48 -8.99
C ALA A 109 14.27 13.47 -10.12
N ALA A 110 13.26 13.99 -10.82
CA ALA A 110 13.43 15.00 -11.85
C ALA A 110 14.03 16.28 -11.29
N VAL A 111 13.46 16.78 -10.19
CA VAL A 111 13.93 18.01 -9.54
C VAL A 111 15.35 17.85 -9.01
N ALA A 112 15.69 16.72 -8.39
CA ALA A 112 17.04 16.44 -7.95
C ALA A 112 18.02 16.43 -9.13
N LEU A 113 17.72 15.70 -10.21
CA LEU A 113 18.57 15.65 -11.39
C LEU A 113 18.73 17.01 -12.07
N ILE A 114 17.74 17.90 -11.99
CA ILE A 114 17.86 19.29 -12.47
C ILE A 114 18.81 20.10 -11.60
N VAL A 115 18.64 20.04 -10.27
CA VAL A 115 19.40 20.88 -9.33
C VAL A 115 20.85 20.46 -9.21
N ILE A 116 21.12 19.15 -9.19
CA ILE A 116 22.49 18.60 -9.01
C ILE A 116 23.05 17.96 -10.29
N ALA A 117 22.58 18.38 -11.48
CA ALA A 117 23.01 17.82 -12.77
C ALA A 117 24.53 17.84 -12.96
N GLY A 118 25.17 18.99 -12.69
CA GLY A 118 26.62 19.18 -12.80
C GLY A 118 27.39 18.20 -11.93
N PRO A 119 27.18 18.18 -10.60
CA PRO A 119 27.79 17.21 -9.70
C PRO A 119 27.58 15.76 -10.14
N VAL A 120 26.36 15.38 -10.53
CA VAL A 120 26.04 14.02 -10.99
C VAL A 120 26.90 13.62 -12.19
N ILE A 121 26.96 14.46 -13.22
CA ILE A 121 27.75 14.18 -14.42
C ILE A 121 29.26 14.20 -14.11
N ALA A 122 29.72 15.17 -13.32
CA ALA A 122 31.13 15.30 -12.99
C ALA A 122 31.65 14.07 -12.22
N VAL A 123 30.87 13.56 -11.25
CA VAL A 123 31.25 12.36 -10.49
C VAL A 123 31.24 11.12 -11.38
N LEU A 124 30.22 10.98 -12.23
CA LEU A 124 30.02 9.77 -13.04
C LEU A 124 30.97 9.68 -14.22
N PHE A 125 31.27 10.79 -14.90
CA PHE A 125 31.90 10.78 -16.22
C PHE A 125 33.17 11.63 -16.35
N GLU A 126 33.40 12.64 -15.51
CA GLU A 126 34.57 13.54 -15.63
C GLU A 126 35.88 12.83 -15.26
N ARG A 127 36.49 12.16 -16.24
CA ARG A 127 37.77 11.47 -16.12
C ARG A 127 38.46 11.43 -17.49
N GLY A 128 39.77 11.67 -17.51
CA GLY A 128 40.60 11.52 -18.71
C GLY A 128 40.19 12.49 -19.83
N ALA A 129 39.75 11.94 -20.97
CA ALA A 129 39.36 12.72 -22.16
C ALA A 129 37.97 13.38 -22.05
N PHE A 130 37.25 13.15 -20.96
CA PHE A 130 35.96 13.80 -20.67
C PHE A 130 36.18 14.82 -19.55
N GLY A 131 36.39 16.08 -19.93
CA GLY A 131 36.76 17.16 -19.05
C GLY A 131 35.57 17.95 -18.51
N VAL A 132 35.87 19.13 -17.98
CA VAL A 132 34.88 20.03 -17.35
C VAL A 132 33.90 20.57 -18.38
N ASP A 133 34.36 20.91 -19.59
CA ASP A 133 33.51 21.43 -20.66
C ASP A 133 32.53 20.38 -21.19
N GLU A 134 32.99 19.14 -21.41
CA GLU A 134 32.12 18.02 -21.81
C GLU A 134 31.11 17.67 -20.71
N SER A 135 31.53 17.75 -19.45
CA SER A 135 30.68 17.52 -18.28
C SER A 135 29.60 18.58 -18.14
N SER A 136 29.96 19.86 -18.32
CA SER A 136 29.01 20.98 -18.31
C SER A 136 28.00 20.86 -19.48
N ALA A 137 28.47 20.56 -20.69
CA ALA A 137 27.62 20.35 -21.85
C ALA A 137 26.63 19.18 -21.63
N THR A 138 27.10 18.09 -21.04
CA THR A 138 26.27 16.91 -20.71
C THR A 138 25.28 17.20 -19.58
N ALA A 139 25.67 17.98 -18.58
CA ALA A 139 24.78 18.43 -17.52
C ALA A 139 23.62 19.29 -18.06
N GLY A 140 23.89 20.17 -19.03
CA GLY A 140 22.85 20.94 -19.72
C GLY A 140 21.81 20.04 -20.41
N ALA A 141 22.26 18.97 -21.09
CA ALA A 141 21.36 17.99 -21.67
C ALA A 141 20.60 17.17 -20.61
N LEU A 142 21.24 16.84 -19.49
CA LEU A 142 20.60 16.13 -18.38
C LEU A 142 19.47 16.96 -17.76
N VAL A 143 19.66 18.26 -17.55
CA VAL A 143 18.60 19.17 -17.07
C VAL A 143 17.39 19.13 -18.01
N ALA A 144 17.63 19.21 -19.31
CA ALA A 144 16.57 19.16 -20.31
C ALA A 144 15.81 17.82 -20.32
N TYR A 145 16.52 16.68 -20.22
CA TYR A 145 15.89 15.36 -20.12
C TYR A 145 15.16 15.12 -18.79
N ALA A 146 15.73 15.59 -17.68
CA ALA A 146 15.16 15.44 -16.34
C ALA A 146 13.82 16.15 -16.21
N ALA A 147 13.63 17.30 -16.86
CA ALA A 147 12.34 17.98 -16.96
C ALA A 147 11.25 17.13 -17.66
N GLY A 148 11.65 16.15 -18.48
CA GLY A 148 10.76 15.17 -19.13
C GLY A 148 10.57 13.88 -18.35
N LEU A 149 11.34 13.62 -17.29
CA LEU A 149 11.29 12.37 -16.53
C LEU A 149 9.88 12.01 -16.02
N PRO A 150 9.11 12.94 -15.39
CA PRO A 150 7.75 12.64 -14.96
C PRO A 150 6.84 12.29 -16.15
N ALA A 151 7.06 12.92 -17.31
CA ALA A 151 6.30 12.63 -18.50
C ALA A 151 6.57 11.21 -19.03
N PHE A 152 7.84 10.81 -19.13
CA PHE A 152 8.21 9.48 -19.61
C PHE A 152 7.66 8.36 -18.70
N VAL A 153 7.70 8.58 -17.37
CA VAL A 153 7.08 7.68 -16.40
C VAL A 153 5.57 7.63 -16.60
N LEU A 154 4.89 8.77 -16.72
CA LEU A 154 3.45 8.83 -16.93
C LEU A 154 2.99 8.15 -18.23
N ILE A 155 3.77 8.22 -19.32
CA ILE A 155 3.47 7.49 -20.56
C ILE A 155 3.39 5.98 -20.28
N LYS A 156 4.32 5.43 -19.48
CA LYS A 156 4.32 4.01 -19.09
C LYS A 156 3.13 3.62 -18.20
N VAL A 157 2.59 4.57 -17.43
CA VAL A 157 1.41 4.37 -16.58
C VAL A 157 0.11 4.50 -17.36
N LEU A 158 0.03 5.44 -18.30
CA LEU A 158 -1.19 5.73 -19.07
C LEU A 158 -1.42 4.71 -20.20
N ALA A 159 -0.36 4.20 -20.84
CA ALA A 159 -0.46 3.25 -21.94
C ALA A 159 -1.20 1.94 -21.57
N PRO A 160 -0.97 1.30 -20.40
CA PRO A 160 -1.77 0.18 -19.90
C PRO A 160 -3.28 0.44 -19.87
N GLY A 161 -3.71 1.69 -19.64
CA GLY A 161 -5.13 2.07 -19.65
C GLY A 161 -5.83 1.82 -20.98
N TYR A 162 -5.08 1.89 -22.09
CA TYR A 162 -5.55 1.58 -23.43
C TYR A 162 -5.41 0.09 -23.76
N PHE A 163 -4.25 -0.50 -23.45
CA PHE A 163 -3.96 -1.90 -23.76
C PHE A 163 -4.91 -2.86 -23.03
N ALA A 164 -5.24 -2.58 -21.77
CA ALA A 164 -6.19 -3.38 -21.01
C ALA A 164 -7.61 -3.38 -21.63
N ARG A 165 -7.93 -2.37 -22.45
CA ARG A 165 -9.19 -2.23 -23.21
C ARG A 165 -9.08 -2.69 -24.67
N GLN A 166 -8.00 -3.40 -25.02
CA GLN A 166 -7.71 -3.87 -26.38
C GLN A 166 -7.53 -2.76 -27.43
N ASP A 167 -7.34 -1.51 -26.99
CA ASP A 167 -6.99 -0.40 -27.88
C ASP A 167 -5.48 -0.24 -27.96
N THR A 168 -4.85 -0.99 -28.84
CA THR A 168 -3.40 -0.89 -29.06
C THR A 168 -3.02 0.13 -30.14
N ARG A 169 -4.00 0.68 -30.88
CA ARG A 169 -3.76 1.58 -32.01
C ARG A 169 -3.66 3.04 -31.58
N THR A 170 -4.49 3.48 -30.64
CA THR A 170 -4.48 4.89 -30.20
C THR A 170 -3.12 5.31 -29.60
N PRO A 171 -2.50 4.55 -28.68
CA PRO A 171 -1.17 4.91 -28.17
C PRO A 171 -0.10 5.00 -29.27
N VAL A 172 -0.15 4.13 -30.28
CA VAL A 172 0.81 4.12 -31.40
C VAL A 172 0.65 5.34 -32.29
N ARG A 173 -0.59 5.72 -32.63
CA ARG A 173 -0.87 6.94 -33.41
C ARG A 173 -0.39 8.20 -32.69
N ILE A 174 -0.62 8.26 -31.37
CA ILE A 174 -0.11 9.35 -30.53
C ILE A 174 1.42 9.35 -30.55
N ALA A 175 2.06 8.19 -30.39
CA ALA A 175 3.52 8.08 -30.43
C ALA A 175 4.11 8.56 -31.77
N ILE A 176 3.50 8.19 -32.91
CA ILE A 176 3.93 8.65 -34.23
C ILE A 176 3.77 10.17 -34.38
N LEU A 177 2.63 10.73 -33.94
CA LEU A 177 2.43 12.18 -33.95
C LEU A 177 3.49 12.91 -33.10
N CYS A 178 3.76 12.40 -31.89
CA CYS A 178 4.77 12.96 -31.01
C CYS A 178 6.18 12.83 -31.59
N LEU A 179 6.50 11.75 -32.29
CA LEU A 179 7.75 11.60 -33.04
C LEU A 179 7.85 12.70 -34.12
N THR A 180 6.81 12.91 -34.93
CA THR A 180 6.83 13.99 -35.94
C THR A 180 7.04 15.36 -35.31
N VAL A 181 6.33 15.65 -34.22
CA VAL A 181 6.49 16.92 -33.48
C VAL A 181 7.90 17.02 -32.89
N ASN A 182 8.45 15.94 -32.35
CA ASN A 182 9.81 15.90 -31.84
C ASN A 182 10.83 16.24 -32.93
N VAL A 183 10.72 15.68 -34.13
CA VAL A 183 11.63 16.00 -35.25
C VAL A 183 11.56 17.49 -35.63
N VAL A 184 10.34 18.06 -35.69
CA VAL A 184 10.17 19.49 -35.96
C VAL A 184 10.81 20.35 -34.87
N LEU A 185 10.61 19.98 -33.60
CA LEU A 185 11.21 20.68 -32.47
C LEU A 185 12.73 20.51 -32.42
N ASN A 186 13.27 19.35 -32.77
CA ASN A 186 14.71 19.10 -32.88
C ASN A 186 15.33 20.09 -33.86
N LEU A 187 14.78 20.19 -35.07
CA LEU A 187 15.26 21.12 -36.10
C LEU A 187 15.13 22.59 -35.69
N ALA A 188 14.06 22.95 -34.97
CA ALA A 188 13.85 24.32 -34.50
C ALA A 188 14.77 24.71 -33.33
N LEU A 189 15.02 23.79 -32.40
CA LEU A 189 15.76 24.04 -31.16
C LEU A 189 17.25 23.74 -31.27
N MET A 190 17.70 22.93 -32.23
CA MET A 190 19.12 22.65 -32.43
C MET A 190 19.92 23.89 -32.83
N GLY A 191 19.30 24.89 -33.47
CA GLY A 191 19.93 26.17 -33.80
C GLY A 191 20.30 26.98 -32.56
N PRO A 192 19.31 27.42 -31.75
CA PRO A 192 19.57 28.28 -30.59
C PRO A 192 20.18 27.55 -29.38
N LEU A 193 19.94 26.24 -29.22
CA LEU A 193 20.29 25.50 -28.00
C LEU A 193 21.19 24.28 -28.26
N ALA A 194 21.68 24.08 -29.49
CA ALA A 194 22.53 22.95 -29.87
C ALA A 194 21.96 21.60 -29.38
N HIS A 195 22.78 20.76 -28.75
CA HIS A 195 22.38 19.43 -28.28
C HIS A 195 21.36 19.51 -27.12
N VAL A 196 21.39 20.56 -26.30
CA VAL A 196 20.37 20.78 -25.25
C VAL A 196 18.99 20.99 -25.87
N GLY A 197 18.94 21.62 -27.04
CA GLY A 197 17.70 21.80 -27.82
C GLY A 197 17.05 20.47 -28.23
N ILE A 198 17.85 19.47 -28.60
CA ILE A 198 17.38 18.12 -28.95
C ILE A 198 16.81 17.41 -27.71
N ALA A 199 17.52 17.47 -26.57
CA ALA A 199 17.01 16.91 -25.32
C ALA A 199 15.68 17.57 -24.88
N LEU A 200 15.58 18.90 -25.03
CA LEU A 200 14.36 19.65 -24.71
C LEU A 200 13.20 19.30 -25.64
N ALA A 201 13.44 19.14 -26.94
CA ALA A 201 12.45 18.69 -27.90
C ALA A 201 11.87 17.31 -27.52
N THR A 202 12.70 16.38 -27.05
CA THR A 202 12.27 15.06 -26.57
C THR A 202 11.42 15.17 -25.30
N THR A 203 11.79 16.05 -24.38
CA THR A 203 10.98 16.37 -23.19
C THR A 203 9.62 16.98 -23.54
N LEU A 204 9.58 17.95 -24.44
CA LEU A 204 8.33 18.61 -24.87
C LEU A 204 7.40 17.63 -25.60
N ALA A 205 7.95 16.79 -26.49
CA ALA A 205 7.19 15.73 -27.15
C ALA A 205 6.66 14.69 -26.16
N GLY A 206 7.42 14.38 -25.10
CA GLY A 206 6.99 13.53 -24.00
C GLY A 206 5.78 14.09 -23.26
N TRP A 207 5.80 15.38 -22.90
CA TRP A 207 4.66 16.05 -22.27
C TRP A 207 3.44 16.12 -23.18
N LEU A 208 3.62 16.37 -24.48
CA LEU A 208 2.55 16.28 -25.47
C LEU A 208 1.93 14.87 -25.49
N ASN A 209 2.75 13.83 -25.45
CA ASN A 209 2.28 12.44 -25.44
C ASN A 209 1.42 12.15 -24.20
N VAL A 210 1.89 12.55 -23.01
CA VAL A 210 1.09 12.47 -21.77
C VAL A 210 -0.24 13.20 -21.91
N GLY A 211 -0.23 14.44 -22.41
CA GLY A 211 -1.44 15.23 -22.61
C GLY A 211 -2.46 14.54 -23.52
N LEU A 212 -2.00 13.99 -24.65
CA LEU A 212 -2.85 13.29 -25.61
C LEU A 212 -3.40 11.97 -25.06
N LEU A 213 -2.58 11.17 -24.36
CA LEU A 213 -3.00 9.93 -23.71
C LEU A 213 -4.00 10.21 -22.58
N ALA A 214 -3.69 11.16 -21.69
CA ALA A 214 -4.56 11.52 -20.58
C ALA A 214 -5.89 12.08 -21.08
N ALA A 215 -5.87 12.99 -22.07
CA ALA A 215 -7.08 13.54 -22.68
C ALA A 215 -7.92 12.45 -23.38
N GLY A 216 -7.28 11.51 -24.09
CA GLY A 216 -7.98 10.40 -24.74
C GLY A 216 -8.65 9.46 -23.74
N LEU A 217 -8.00 9.14 -22.62
CA LEU A 217 -8.60 8.36 -21.53
C LEU A 217 -9.72 9.14 -20.83
N ALA A 218 -9.52 10.43 -20.57
CA ALA A 218 -10.50 11.28 -19.90
C ALA A 218 -11.78 11.47 -20.73
N ARG A 219 -11.66 11.75 -22.03
CA ARG A 219 -12.81 11.89 -22.96
C ARG A 219 -13.66 10.62 -23.03
N ARG A 220 -13.05 9.45 -22.87
CA ARG A 220 -13.72 8.15 -22.85
C ARG A 220 -14.19 7.72 -21.45
N GLY A 221 -13.99 8.58 -20.44
CA GLY A 221 -14.36 8.30 -19.05
C GLY A 221 -13.45 7.30 -18.32
N PHE A 222 -12.30 6.94 -18.90
CA PHE A 222 -11.34 5.97 -18.37
C PHE A 222 -10.26 6.59 -17.46
N LEU A 223 -10.22 7.91 -17.37
CA LEU A 223 -9.41 8.64 -16.42
C LEU A 223 -10.26 9.77 -15.84
N LYS A 224 -10.43 9.76 -14.51
CA LYS A 224 -11.13 10.81 -13.77
C LYS A 224 -10.30 11.12 -12.53
N PRO A 225 -9.53 12.21 -12.50
CA PRO A 225 -8.73 12.57 -11.34
C PRO A 225 -9.61 12.67 -10.09
N ASP A 226 -9.36 11.80 -9.11
CA ASP A 226 -10.11 11.76 -7.87
C ASP A 226 -9.68 12.88 -6.90
N GLY A 227 -10.45 13.08 -5.84
CA GLY A 227 -10.17 14.14 -4.85
C GLY A 227 -8.81 13.95 -4.17
N ARG A 228 -8.34 12.70 -4.05
CA ARG A 228 -7.05 12.37 -3.43
C ARG A 228 -5.89 12.82 -4.33
N LEU A 229 -5.93 12.47 -5.62
CA LEU A 229 -4.93 12.90 -6.60
C LEU A 229 -4.90 14.42 -6.72
N LYS A 230 -6.08 15.07 -6.81
CA LYS A 230 -6.18 16.55 -6.88
C LYS A 230 -5.60 17.25 -5.65
N ARG A 231 -5.75 16.65 -4.46
CA ARG A 231 -5.25 17.21 -3.21
C ARG A 231 -3.76 16.94 -3.00
N ARG A 232 -3.27 15.75 -3.36
CA ARG A 232 -1.87 15.33 -3.13
C ARG A 232 -0.90 15.87 -4.17
N LEU A 233 -1.30 15.94 -5.44
CA LEU A 233 -0.44 16.42 -6.52
C LEU A 233 0.20 17.80 -6.25
N PRO A 234 -0.56 18.86 -5.87
CA PRO A 234 0.05 20.16 -5.57
C PRO A 234 1.01 20.09 -4.38
N ARG A 235 0.74 19.24 -3.38
CA ARG A 235 1.61 19.04 -2.21
C ARG A 235 2.89 18.30 -2.56
N MET A 236 2.84 17.33 -3.47
CA MET A 236 4.03 16.66 -4.01
C MET A 236 4.94 17.63 -4.75
N ILE A 237 4.34 18.53 -5.54
CA ILE A 237 5.08 19.58 -6.26
C ILE A 237 5.71 20.57 -5.27
N ALA A 238 4.96 21.01 -4.25
CA ALA A 238 5.48 21.89 -3.20
C ALA A 238 6.62 21.23 -2.40
N ALA A 239 6.50 19.95 -2.05
CA ALA A 239 7.56 19.17 -1.41
C ALA A 239 8.81 19.05 -2.27
N ALA A 240 8.64 18.80 -3.56
CA ALA A 240 9.76 18.75 -4.50
C ALA A 240 10.44 20.12 -4.65
N ALA A 241 9.66 21.22 -4.67
CA ALA A 241 10.22 22.57 -4.69
C ALA A 241 11.01 22.89 -3.41
N GLY A 242 10.51 22.49 -2.23
CA GLY A 242 11.26 22.62 -0.98
C GLY A 242 12.54 21.78 -0.96
N MET A 243 12.49 20.54 -1.49
CA MET A 243 13.68 19.71 -1.70
C MET A 243 14.68 20.37 -2.65
N ALA A 244 14.21 21.06 -3.70
CA ALA A 244 15.07 21.79 -4.64
C ALA A 244 15.89 22.88 -3.92
N LEU A 245 15.22 23.68 -3.07
CA LEU A 245 15.87 24.72 -2.28
C LEU A 245 16.88 24.14 -1.30
N LEU A 246 16.53 23.02 -0.65
CA LEU A 246 17.43 22.30 0.25
C LEU A 246 18.69 21.81 -0.48
N LEU A 247 18.51 21.12 -1.61
CA LEU A 247 19.62 20.60 -2.42
C LEU A 247 20.51 21.72 -2.95
N TRP A 248 19.91 22.82 -3.41
CA TRP A 248 20.64 23.99 -3.89
C TRP A 248 21.48 24.61 -2.77
N GLY A 249 20.91 24.80 -1.57
CA GLY A 249 21.63 25.33 -0.42
C GLY A 249 22.80 24.43 0.03
N ILE A 250 22.60 23.11 0.05
CA ILE A 250 23.66 22.15 0.40
C ILE A 250 24.75 22.12 -0.68
N ALA A 251 24.37 22.20 -1.96
CA ALA A 251 25.31 22.18 -3.07
C ALA A 251 26.30 23.36 -3.01
N LEU A 252 25.84 24.56 -2.64
CA LEU A 252 26.71 25.74 -2.44
C LEU A 252 27.78 25.50 -1.36
N GLY A 253 27.44 24.77 -0.29
CA GLY A 253 28.39 24.42 0.78
C GLY A 253 29.35 23.28 0.41
N LEU A 254 29.06 22.54 -0.66
CA LEU A 254 29.82 21.37 -1.09
C LEU A 254 30.66 21.59 -2.35
N GLU A 255 30.76 22.82 -2.87
CA GLU A 255 31.54 23.13 -4.08
C GLU A 255 33.00 22.64 -3.96
N THR A 256 33.70 22.98 -2.88
CA THR A 256 35.11 22.58 -2.69
C THR A 256 35.30 21.07 -2.41
N PRO A 257 34.46 20.38 -1.60
CA PRO A 257 34.48 18.93 -1.51
C PRO A 257 34.12 18.18 -2.79
N LEU A 258 33.29 18.77 -3.68
CA LEU A 258 32.90 18.14 -4.95
C LEU A 258 34.04 18.17 -5.97
N GLU A 259 34.87 19.20 -5.95
CA GLU A 259 36.06 19.27 -6.81
C GLU A 259 37.18 18.33 -6.36
N THR A 260 37.24 18.01 -5.06
CA THR A 260 38.28 17.16 -4.47
C THR A 260 38.07 15.67 -4.77
N ALA A 261 39.00 15.04 -5.50
CA ALA A 261 38.86 13.65 -5.99
C ALA A 261 38.50 12.60 -4.92
N GLY A 262 39.05 12.72 -3.70
CA GLY A 262 38.77 11.79 -2.59
C GLY A 262 37.41 12.00 -1.90
N LEU A 263 36.80 13.18 -2.06
CA LEU A 263 35.54 13.56 -1.40
C LEU A 263 34.37 13.65 -2.37
N ARG A 264 34.62 13.76 -3.68
CA ARG A 264 33.63 13.93 -4.75
C ARG A 264 32.46 12.93 -4.68
N ILE A 265 32.75 11.64 -4.50
CA ILE A 265 31.72 10.59 -4.40
C ILE A 265 30.91 10.72 -3.10
N ALA A 266 31.58 10.98 -1.97
CA ALA A 266 30.92 11.12 -0.68
C ALA A 266 30.00 12.36 -0.64
N SER A 267 30.44 13.46 -1.23
CA SER A 267 29.65 14.70 -1.37
C SER A 267 28.41 14.50 -2.24
N LEU A 268 28.53 13.77 -3.35
CA LEU A 268 27.36 13.42 -4.17
C LEU A 268 26.41 12.48 -3.40
N ALA A 269 26.93 11.48 -2.70
CA ALA A 269 26.11 10.58 -1.89
C ALA A 269 25.35 11.34 -0.79
N ALA A 270 26.00 12.32 -0.15
CA ALA A 270 25.37 13.20 0.82
C ALA A 270 24.26 14.05 0.21
N LEU A 271 24.46 14.62 -0.99
CA LEU A 271 23.41 15.35 -1.72
C LEU A 271 22.21 14.46 -2.04
N VAL A 272 22.45 13.25 -2.55
CA VAL A 272 21.38 12.30 -2.87
C VAL A 272 20.61 11.92 -1.59
N ALA A 273 21.31 11.60 -0.50
CA ALA A 273 20.70 11.27 0.78
C ALA A 273 19.88 12.45 1.35
N ALA A 274 20.43 13.66 1.31
CA ALA A 274 19.72 14.87 1.74
C ALA A 274 18.47 15.16 0.90
N GLY A 275 18.54 14.92 -0.42
CA GLY A 275 17.38 15.01 -1.31
C GLY A 275 16.28 14.02 -0.94
N LEU A 276 16.63 12.75 -0.75
CA LEU A 276 15.67 11.70 -0.38
C LEU A 276 15.02 11.97 0.98
N VAL A 277 15.82 12.26 2.01
CA VAL A 277 15.34 12.55 3.37
C VAL A 277 14.53 13.85 3.39
N GLY A 278 15.04 14.91 2.75
CA GLY A 278 14.37 16.20 2.69
C GLY A 278 13.03 16.14 1.99
N TYR A 279 12.95 15.44 0.85
CA TYR A 279 11.66 15.22 0.18
C TYR A 279 10.71 14.38 1.03
N GLY A 280 11.19 13.28 1.62
CA GLY A 280 10.38 12.42 2.48
C GLY A 280 9.75 13.19 3.65
N ALA A 281 10.56 13.98 4.36
CA ALA A 281 10.12 14.81 5.48
C ALA A 281 9.11 15.88 5.02
N LEU A 282 9.39 16.62 3.95
CA LEU A 282 8.51 17.67 3.43
C LEU A 282 7.20 17.10 2.88
N ALA A 283 7.26 15.96 2.19
CA ALA A 283 6.08 15.28 1.64
C ALA A 283 5.19 14.71 2.76
N ALA A 284 5.78 14.20 3.85
CA ALA A 284 5.06 13.78 5.04
C ALA A 284 4.42 14.98 5.76
N ALA A 285 5.20 16.03 6.05
CA ALA A 285 4.73 17.23 6.74
C ALA A 285 3.58 17.95 6.00
N MET A 286 3.62 17.99 4.67
CA MET A 286 2.56 18.58 3.85
C MET A 286 1.38 17.63 3.61
N GLY A 287 1.43 16.38 4.09
CA GLY A 287 0.39 15.37 3.86
C GLY A 287 0.25 14.98 2.39
N ALA A 288 1.35 15.01 1.63
CA ALA A 288 1.45 14.44 0.28
C ALA A 288 1.52 12.90 0.33
N ILE A 289 2.10 12.38 1.41
CA ILE A 289 2.06 10.98 1.82
C ILE A 289 1.16 10.92 3.06
N SER A 290 0.28 9.92 3.16
CA SER A 290 -0.47 9.69 4.40
C SER A 290 -0.49 8.19 4.63
N PRO A 291 -0.31 7.73 5.88
CA PRO A 291 -0.52 6.35 6.25
C PRO A 291 -1.97 5.96 5.90
N THR A 292 -2.14 4.79 5.31
CA THR A 292 -3.46 4.20 5.12
C THR A 292 -3.98 3.69 6.45
N GLY A 293 -5.24 3.99 6.78
CA GLY A 293 -5.81 3.56 8.06
C GLY A 293 -5.96 2.04 8.15
N ASN A 294 -5.62 1.47 9.32
CA ASN A 294 -5.63 0.03 9.58
C ASN A 294 -7.00 -0.53 9.92
N LEU A 295 -7.88 0.29 10.51
CA LEU A 295 -9.18 -0.15 10.99
C LEU A 295 -10.30 0.25 10.03
N HIS A 296 -11.14 -0.72 9.69
CA HIS A 296 -12.32 -0.52 8.85
C HIS A 296 -13.58 -1.02 9.55
N LEU A 297 -14.74 -0.69 8.96
CA LEU A 297 -16.06 -1.00 9.48
C LEU A 297 -16.25 -2.49 9.82
N GLY A 298 -15.69 -3.37 8.98
CA GLY A 298 -15.66 -4.82 9.26
C GLY A 298 -14.97 -5.20 10.58
N ASN A 299 -13.93 -4.50 11.02
CA ASN A 299 -13.31 -4.74 12.33
C ASN A 299 -14.22 -4.24 13.45
N TYR A 300 -14.81 -3.05 13.25
CA TYR A 300 -15.69 -2.44 14.25
C TYR A 300 -16.94 -3.28 14.52
N LEU A 301 -17.70 -3.61 13.48
CA LEU A 301 -18.93 -4.41 13.60
C LEU A 301 -18.66 -5.88 13.89
N GLY A 302 -17.52 -6.41 13.43
CA GLY A 302 -17.18 -7.82 13.62
C GLY A 302 -16.66 -8.16 15.02
N ALA A 303 -16.06 -7.20 15.73
CA ALA A 303 -15.43 -7.48 17.02
C ALA A 303 -15.48 -6.32 18.02
N ILE A 304 -15.03 -5.12 17.63
CA ILE A 304 -14.81 -4.01 18.58
C ILE A 304 -16.11 -3.59 19.29
N LYS A 305 -17.24 -3.53 18.57
CA LYS A 305 -18.54 -3.20 19.15
C LYS A 305 -18.92 -4.17 20.28
N ASN A 306 -18.63 -5.46 20.13
CA ASN A 306 -18.90 -6.47 21.14
C ASN A 306 -17.93 -6.34 22.33
N TRP A 307 -16.65 -6.08 22.07
CA TRP A 307 -15.65 -5.84 23.12
C TRP A 307 -16.04 -4.67 24.04
N VAL A 308 -16.55 -3.58 23.45
CA VAL A 308 -17.04 -2.42 24.22
C VAL A 308 -18.19 -2.79 25.14
N ALA A 309 -19.06 -3.74 24.76
CA ALA A 309 -20.12 -4.23 25.64
C ALA A 309 -19.56 -5.13 26.75
N MET A 310 -18.63 -6.04 26.42
CA MET A 310 -18.06 -7.02 27.35
C MET A 310 -17.29 -6.41 28.51
N GLN A 311 -16.64 -5.26 28.32
CA GLN A 311 -15.86 -4.61 29.39
C GLN A 311 -16.69 -4.28 30.65
N ARG A 312 -18.03 -4.36 30.56
CA ARG A 312 -18.95 -4.15 31.69
C ARG A 312 -19.30 -5.43 32.44
N GLU A 313 -19.09 -6.58 31.82
CA GLU A 313 -19.50 -7.90 32.33
C GLU A 313 -18.30 -8.77 32.72
N TYR A 314 -17.12 -8.51 32.13
CA TYR A 314 -15.91 -9.31 32.30
C TYR A 314 -14.70 -8.43 32.61
N ASP A 315 -13.73 -9.01 33.31
CA ASP A 315 -12.38 -8.47 33.43
C ASP A 315 -11.64 -8.65 32.10
N CYS A 316 -11.72 -7.63 31.24
CA CYS A 316 -11.17 -7.72 29.89
C CYS A 316 -9.72 -7.24 29.81
N LEU A 317 -8.94 -8.00 29.03
CA LEU A 317 -7.57 -7.68 28.66
C LEU A 317 -7.46 -7.63 27.13
N TYR A 318 -7.07 -6.46 26.61
CA TYR A 318 -6.95 -6.15 25.19
C TYR A 318 -5.48 -5.94 24.84
N CYS A 319 -4.86 -6.99 24.29
CA CYS A 319 -3.46 -6.98 23.88
C CYS A 319 -3.33 -6.63 22.38
N ILE A 320 -2.63 -5.54 22.07
CA ILE A 320 -2.22 -5.18 20.71
C ILE A 320 -0.93 -5.97 20.37
N VAL A 321 -1.07 -6.95 19.49
CA VAL A 321 -0.07 -8.01 19.22
C VAL A 321 1.02 -7.61 18.22
N ASP A 322 1.92 -6.71 18.61
CA ASP A 322 3.04 -6.25 17.78
C ASP A 322 4.11 -7.34 17.51
N LEU A 323 4.34 -8.30 18.43
CA LEU A 323 5.25 -9.44 18.18
C LEU A 323 4.68 -10.42 17.15
N HIS A 324 3.35 -10.57 17.06
CA HIS A 324 2.73 -11.35 15.98
C HIS A 324 2.87 -10.64 14.62
N ALA A 325 2.81 -9.31 14.60
CA ALA A 325 2.90 -8.55 13.35
C ALA A 325 4.24 -8.75 12.62
N ILE A 326 5.35 -8.84 13.36
CA ILE A 326 6.70 -9.02 12.80
C ILE A 326 7.00 -10.44 12.28
N THR A 327 6.04 -11.37 12.36
CA THR A 327 6.15 -12.68 11.69
C THR A 327 6.14 -12.56 10.15
N MET A 328 5.73 -11.39 9.65
CA MET A 328 5.84 -10.96 8.25
C MET A 328 6.63 -9.63 8.20
N PRO A 329 7.27 -9.29 7.06
CA PRO A 329 7.98 -8.02 6.92
C PRO A 329 7.10 -6.81 7.25
N GLN A 330 7.61 -5.92 8.10
CA GLN A 330 6.95 -4.67 8.50
C GLN A 330 7.90 -3.49 8.27
N GLU A 331 7.35 -2.34 7.91
CA GLU A 331 8.08 -1.07 7.97
C GLU A 331 8.06 -0.55 9.42
N PRO A 332 9.21 -0.19 10.04
CA PRO A 332 9.28 0.14 11.46
C PRO A 332 8.37 1.32 11.90
N GLU A 333 8.35 2.38 11.09
CA GLU A 333 7.50 3.55 11.35
C GLU A 333 6.01 3.19 11.24
N GLU A 334 5.67 2.33 10.27
CA GLU A 334 4.30 1.87 10.07
C GLU A 334 3.84 1.00 11.25
N LEU A 335 4.66 0.07 11.73
CA LEU A 335 4.31 -0.77 12.88
C LEU A 335 3.99 0.07 14.13
N THR A 336 4.79 1.10 14.39
CA THR A 336 4.59 2.03 15.51
C THR A 336 3.30 2.82 15.33
N SER A 337 3.10 3.40 14.15
CA SER A 337 1.88 4.15 13.82
C SER A 337 0.64 3.26 13.92
N ASN A 338 0.71 2.02 13.45
CA ASN A 338 -0.38 1.05 13.43
C ASN A 338 -0.80 0.66 14.85
N THR A 339 0.17 0.46 15.74
CA THR A 339 -0.08 0.15 17.16
C THR A 339 -0.86 1.27 17.83
N ARG A 340 -0.45 2.52 17.61
CA ARG A 340 -1.16 3.70 18.13
C ARG A 340 -2.53 3.89 17.49
N GLU A 341 -2.65 3.70 16.18
CA GLU A 341 -3.92 3.80 15.47
C GLU A 341 -4.94 2.78 15.95
N VAL A 342 -4.53 1.51 16.11
CA VAL A 342 -5.41 0.46 16.64
C VAL A 342 -5.88 0.82 18.04
N THR A 343 -4.95 1.26 18.90
CA THR A 343 -5.27 1.69 20.27
C THR A 343 -6.25 2.88 20.27
N ALA A 344 -6.02 3.89 19.43
CA ALA A 344 -6.92 5.02 19.26
C ALA A 344 -8.31 4.58 18.81
N GLY A 345 -8.41 3.61 17.89
CA GLY A 345 -9.68 3.06 17.44
C GLY A 345 -10.44 2.30 18.52
N LEU A 346 -9.75 1.54 19.36
CA LEU A 346 -10.33 0.86 20.53
C LEU A 346 -10.90 1.87 21.52
N LEU A 347 -10.11 2.88 21.90
CA LEU A 347 -10.53 3.95 22.81
C LEU A 347 -11.69 4.77 22.24
N ALA A 348 -11.61 5.15 20.97
CA ALA A 348 -12.65 5.93 20.30
C ALA A 348 -13.97 5.16 20.13
N ALA A 349 -13.90 3.83 20.00
CA ALA A 349 -15.08 2.98 19.97
C ALA A 349 -15.76 2.85 21.35
N GLY A 350 -15.08 3.23 22.43
CA GLY A 350 -15.65 3.27 23.79
C GLY A 350 -15.02 2.30 24.79
N LEU A 351 -13.87 1.69 24.48
CA LEU A 351 -13.10 0.96 25.50
C LEU A 351 -12.50 1.96 26.49
N ASP A 352 -12.81 1.77 27.77
CA ASP A 352 -12.30 2.61 28.85
C ASP A 352 -11.07 1.93 29.48
N PRO A 353 -9.87 2.53 29.38
CA PRO A 353 -8.66 1.96 29.97
C PRO A 353 -8.72 1.91 31.51
N LYS A 354 -9.69 2.55 32.15
CA LYS A 354 -9.89 2.44 33.61
C LYS A 354 -10.63 1.17 34.03
N THR A 355 -11.47 0.62 33.15
CA THR A 355 -12.28 -0.58 33.45
C THR A 355 -11.68 -1.85 32.87
N CYS A 356 -10.86 -1.74 31.83
CA CYS A 356 -10.13 -2.85 31.22
C CYS A 356 -8.63 -2.58 31.14
N ILE A 357 -7.84 -3.60 30.79
CA ILE A 357 -6.40 -3.46 30.56
C ILE A 357 -6.16 -3.39 29.05
N ILE A 358 -5.54 -2.31 28.56
CA ILE A 358 -5.19 -2.13 27.15
C ILE A 358 -3.68 -1.87 27.04
N PHE A 359 -2.96 -2.72 26.32
CA PHE A 359 -1.50 -2.62 26.20
C PHE A 359 -1.00 -3.26 24.90
N ASN A 360 0.25 -2.97 24.52
CA ASN A 360 0.90 -3.64 23.40
C ASN A 360 1.87 -4.74 23.90
N GLN A 361 1.84 -5.87 23.21
CA GLN A 361 2.43 -7.15 23.64
C GLN A 361 3.91 -7.03 24.00
N SER A 362 4.72 -6.36 23.18
CA SER A 362 6.16 -6.24 23.39
C SER A 362 6.57 -5.50 24.68
N ARG A 363 5.66 -4.78 25.36
CA ARG A 363 5.93 -4.13 26.66
C ARG A 363 5.89 -5.09 27.85
N VAL A 364 5.45 -6.33 27.66
CA VAL A 364 5.38 -7.36 28.70
C VAL A 364 6.28 -8.53 28.26
N ALA A 365 7.53 -8.54 28.73
CA ALA A 365 8.55 -9.51 28.30
C ALA A 365 8.15 -10.97 28.57
N ALA A 366 7.31 -11.19 29.58
CA ALA A 366 6.80 -12.49 29.99
C ALA A 366 6.06 -13.26 28.87
N HIS A 367 5.49 -12.57 27.86
CA HIS A 367 4.93 -13.23 26.67
C HIS A 367 5.98 -14.03 25.90
N ALA A 368 7.14 -13.41 25.63
CA ALA A 368 8.20 -14.04 24.86
C ALA A 368 8.85 -15.17 25.65
N GLU A 369 9.01 -14.98 26.97
CA GLU A 369 9.58 -16.00 27.83
C GLU A 369 8.66 -17.21 28.00
N LEU A 370 7.38 -16.99 28.32
CA LEU A 370 6.43 -18.10 28.41
C LEU A 370 6.30 -18.80 27.05
N SER A 371 6.32 -18.07 25.93
CA SER A 371 6.33 -18.69 24.59
C SER A 371 7.51 -19.64 24.40
N TRP A 372 8.71 -19.26 24.84
CA TRP A 372 9.88 -20.16 24.82
C TRP A 372 9.67 -21.41 25.67
N ILE A 373 9.16 -21.25 26.89
CA ILE A 373 8.82 -22.36 27.78
C ILE A 373 7.80 -23.30 27.10
N LEU A 374 6.71 -22.75 26.57
CA LEU A 374 5.64 -23.52 25.93
C LEU A 374 6.09 -24.21 24.64
N ASN A 375 7.11 -23.69 23.93
CA ASN A 375 7.71 -24.39 22.80
C ASN A 375 8.27 -25.76 23.23
N CYS A 376 8.79 -25.89 24.46
CA CYS A 376 9.29 -27.17 25.00
C CYS A 376 8.17 -28.18 25.29
N PHE A 377 6.91 -27.76 25.32
CA PHE A 377 5.72 -28.62 25.49
C PHE A 377 4.94 -28.82 24.19
N THR A 378 5.42 -28.24 23.07
CA THR A 378 4.69 -28.25 21.80
C THR A 378 5.38 -29.15 20.77
N PRO A 379 4.85 -30.36 20.50
CA PRO A 379 5.38 -31.20 19.43
C PRO A 379 5.28 -30.53 18.05
N LEU A 380 6.34 -30.63 17.24
CA LEU A 380 6.34 -30.14 15.86
C LEU A 380 5.18 -30.68 15.02
N GLY A 381 4.73 -31.91 15.30
CA GLY A 381 3.59 -32.53 14.65
C GLY A 381 2.28 -31.74 14.82
N TRP A 382 2.12 -31.00 15.91
CA TRP A 382 0.93 -30.16 16.16
C TRP A 382 0.97 -28.92 15.28
N LEU A 383 2.12 -28.26 15.20
CA LEU A 383 2.34 -27.08 14.34
C LEU A 383 2.26 -27.43 12.84
N ASN A 384 2.77 -28.60 12.44
CA ASN A 384 2.69 -29.09 11.05
C ASN A 384 1.25 -29.30 10.55
N ARG A 385 0.25 -29.37 11.45
CA ARG A 385 -1.16 -29.52 11.09
C ARG A 385 -1.88 -28.19 10.92
N MET A 386 -1.29 -27.07 11.32
CA MET A 386 -1.92 -25.75 11.26
C MET A 386 -2.20 -25.34 9.81
N THR A 387 -3.47 -25.02 9.51
CA THR A 387 -3.92 -24.63 8.17
C THR A 387 -3.34 -23.27 7.79
N GLN A 388 -3.33 -22.30 8.72
CA GLN A 388 -2.83 -20.96 8.47
C GLN A 388 -1.35 -20.94 8.06
N PHE A 389 -0.49 -21.76 8.69
CA PHE A 389 0.90 -21.88 8.27
C PHE A 389 1.01 -22.41 6.84
N LYS A 390 0.26 -23.47 6.50
CA LYS A 390 0.25 -24.07 5.16
C LYS A 390 -0.21 -23.09 4.08
N GLU A 391 -1.21 -22.26 4.40
CA GLU A 391 -1.75 -21.25 3.50
C GLU A 391 -0.79 -20.05 3.33
N LYS A 392 -0.29 -19.48 4.44
CA LYS A 392 0.60 -18.31 4.42
C LYS A 392 1.99 -18.60 3.84
N ALA A 393 2.57 -19.77 4.14
CA ALA A 393 3.85 -20.19 3.57
C ALA A 393 3.73 -20.60 2.08
N GLY A 394 2.52 -20.92 1.62
CA GLY A 394 2.23 -21.25 0.23
C GLY A 394 3.10 -22.39 -0.32
N LYS A 395 3.62 -22.19 -1.55
CA LYS A 395 4.47 -23.18 -2.26
C LYS A 395 5.94 -23.18 -1.82
N LYS A 396 6.39 -22.19 -1.02
CA LYS A 396 7.79 -22.02 -0.61
C LYS A 396 7.94 -22.21 0.90
N ARG A 397 7.50 -23.38 1.39
CA ARG A 397 7.50 -23.70 2.83
C ARG A 397 8.90 -23.67 3.45
N ASP A 398 9.91 -24.09 2.68
CA ASP A 398 11.29 -24.16 3.17
C ASP A 398 11.93 -22.77 3.38
N SER A 399 11.35 -21.72 2.78
CA SER A 399 11.79 -20.33 3.00
C SER A 399 10.91 -19.57 3.99
N ALA A 400 9.95 -20.23 4.63
CA ALA A 400 9.12 -19.59 5.64
C ALA A 400 9.95 -19.32 6.90
N LEU A 401 9.75 -18.15 7.51
CA LEU A 401 10.43 -17.77 8.74
C LEU A 401 9.88 -18.58 9.92
N LEU A 402 10.75 -18.92 10.88
CA LEU A 402 10.37 -19.67 12.08
C LEU A 402 9.24 -18.97 12.86
N GLY A 403 9.23 -17.64 12.92
CA GLY A 403 8.17 -16.88 13.58
C GLY A 403 6.78 -17.20 13.01
N LEU A 404 6.64 -17.34 11.69
CA LEU A 404 5.37 -17.71 11.05
C LEU A 404 4.94 -19.15 11.37
N TYR A 405 5.87 -20.02 11.76
CA TYR A 405 5.59 -21.38 12.18
C TYR A 405 5.27 -21.48 13.68
N ALA A 406 5.97 -20.71 14.51
CA ALA A 406 5.90 -20.79 15.97
C ALA A 406 4.91 -19.82 16.62
N TYR A 407 4.37 -18.82 15.89
CA TYR A 407 3.43 -17.85 16.47
C TYR A 407 2.19 -18.47 17.16
N PRO A 408 1.67 -19.66 16.79
CA PRO A 408 0.56 -20.26 17.54
C PRO A 408 0.93 -20.56 19.00
N VAL A 409 2.21 -20.84 19.30
CA VAL A 409 2.69 -21.03 20.68
C VAL A 409 2.82 -19.69 21.40
N LEU A 410 3.23 -18.64 20.70
CA LEU A 410 3.18 -17.27 21.25
C LEU A 410 1.75 -16.87 21.59
N MET A 411 0.76 -17.20 20.75
CA MET A 411 -0.65 -16.99 21.04
C MET A 411 -1.12 -17.78 22.28
N ALA A 412 -0.63 -19.01 22.47
CA ALA A 412 -0.89 -19.76 23.69
C ALA A 412 -0.31 -19.06 24.92
N ALA A 413 0.92 -18.55 24.84
CA ALA A 413 1.50 -17.75 25.90
C ALA A 413 0.64 -16.51 26.20
N ASP A 414 0.20 -15.77 25.19
CA ASP A 414 -0.63 -14.57 25.34
C ASP A 414 -1.93 -14.82 26.11
N ILE A 415 -2.49 -16.02 26.02
CA ILE A 415 -3.73 -16.41 26.68
C ILE A 415 -3.45 -16.94 28.10
N LEU A 416 -2.50 -17.86 28.22
CA LEU A 416 -2.24 -18.61 29.43
C LEU A 416 -1.53 -17.79 30.51
N LEU A 417 -0.73 -16.78 30.11
CA LEU A 417 -0.05 -15.86 31.02
C LEU A 417 -1.02 -15.13 31.96
N TYR A 418 -2.27 -14.93 31.52
CA TYR A 418 -3.31 -14.22 32.26
C TYR A 418 -4.41 -15.14 32.79
N HIS A 419 -4.22 -16.47 32.71
CA HIS A 419 -5.22 -17.46 33.14
C HIS A 419 -6.60 -17.21 32.49
N ALA A 420 -6.62 -16.77 31.23
CA ALA A 420 -7.86 -16.44 30.55
C ALA A 420 -8.76 -17.67 30.43
N THR A 421 -9.99 -17.55 30.90
CA THR A 421 -10.99 -18.64 30.90
C THR A 421 -11.78 -18.67 29.60
N ALA A 422 -12.01 -17.52 28.99
CA ALA A 422 -12.73 -17.38 27.74
C ALA A 422 -11.98 -16.46 26.77
N VAL A 423 -11.87 -16.87 25.50
CA VAL A 423 -11.15 -16.11 24.48
C VAL A 423 -12.09 -15.85 23.29
N PRO A 424 -12.34 -14.57 22.94
CA PRO A 424 -13.13 -14.23 21.78
C PRO A 424 -12.35 -14.52 20.50
N VAL A 425 -12.75 -15.54 19.75
CA VAL A 425 -12.06 -15.97 18.51
C VAL A 425 -13.04 -16.10 17.35
N GLY A 426 -12.57 -15.70 16.16
CA GLY A 426 -13.26 -16.04 14.91
C GLY A 426 -13.10 -17.52 14.54
N GLU A 427 -13.93 -18.01 13.62
CA GLU A 427 -13.86 -19.41 13.13
C GLU A 427 -12.46 -19.77 12.60
N ASP A 428 -11.75 -18.82 12.00
CA ASP A 428 -10.42 -18.98 11.44
C ASP A 428 -9.32 -19.17 12.51
N GLN A 429 -9.55 -18.71 13.73
CA GLN A 429 -8.61 -18.79 14.85
C GLN A 429 -8.94 -19.92 15.83
N LYS A 430 -10.03 -20.65 15.62
CA LYS A 430 -10.44 -21.77 16.49
C LYS A 430 -9.34 -22.83 16.64
N GLN A 431 -8.65 -23.16 15.54
CA GLN A 431 -7.56 -24.15 15.57
C GLN A 431 -6.41 -23.74 16.49
N HIS A 432 -6.09 -22.45 16.58
CA HIS A 432 -5.04 -21.97 17.48
C HIS A 432 -5.49 -22.03 18.95
N LEU A 433 -6.76 -21.72 19.24
CA LEU A 433 -7.27 -21.84 20.59
C LEU A 433 -7.26 -23.29 21.07
N GLU A 434 -7.61 -24.25 20.21
CA GLU A 434 -7.47 -25.68 20.52
C GLU A 434 -6.01 -26.06 20.79
N LEU A 435 -5.06 -25.53 20.02
CA LEU A 435 -3.64 -25.73 20.32
C LEU A 435 -3.25 -25.15 21.69
N SER A 436 -3.73 -23.96 22.06
CA SER A 436 -3.48 -23.38 23.39
C SER A 436 -3.99 -24.29 24.51
N ARG A 437 -5.17 -24.90 24.32
CA ARG A 437 -5.74 -25.89 25.26
C ARG A 437 -4.87 -27.15 25.34
N ASP A 438 -4.43 -27.69 24.20
CA ASP A 438 -3.57 -28.87 24.13
C ASP A 438 -2.22 -28.63 24.85
N ILE A 439 -1.62 -27.45 24.65
CA ILE A 439 -0.38 -27.02 25.29
C ILE A 439 -0.57 -26.86 26.80
N ALA A 440 -1.63 -26.18 27.24
CA ALA A 440 -1.95 -26.03 28.66
C ALA A 440 -2.11 -27.40 29.36
N GLY A 441 -2.86 -28.30 28.73
CA GLY A 441 -3.03 -29.67 29.24
C GLY A 441 -1.73 -30.47 29.23
N ALA A 442 -0.84 -30.27 28.25
CA ALA A 442 0.46 -30.92 28.19
C ALA A 442 1.38 -30.47 29.34
N PHE A 443 1.42 -29.16 29.63
CA PHE A 443 2.16 -28.62 30.76
C PHE A 443 1.64 -29.17 32.10
N ASN A 444 0.32 -29.07 32.32
CA ASN A 444 -0.34 -29.55 33.54
C ASN A 444 -0.04 -31.04 33.81
N ARG A 445 -0.15 -31.90 32.79
CA ARG A 445 0.17 -33.33 32.91
C ARG A 445 1.65 -33.61 33.13
N ALA A 446 2.54 -32.80 32.55
CA ALA A 446 3.99 -33.02 32.68
C ALA A 446 4.49 -32.83 34.11
N TYR A 447 3.84 -31.95 34.88
CA TYR A 447 4.22 -31.64 36.26
C TYR A 447 3.19 -32.10 37.30
N ASP A 448 2.13 -32.80 36.90
CA ASP A 448 1.05 -33.25 37.78
C ASP A 448 0.40 -32.12 38.59
N VAL A 449 0.06 -31.02 37.89
CA VAL A 449 -0.56 -29.81 38.46
C VAL A 449 -1.77 -29.37 37.66
N GLU A 450 -2.70 -28.66 38.30
CA GLU A 450 -3.79 -27.93 37.62
C GLU A 450 -3.50 -26.42 37.62
N PHE A 451 -2.41 -26.03 36.96
CA PHE A 451 -1.96 -24.64 36.97
C PHE A 451 -2.64 -23.79 35.89
N PHE A 452 -2.54 -24.21 34.62
CA PHE A 452 -3.15 -23.46 33.52
C PHE A 452 -4.62 -23.87 33.31
N PRO A 453 -5.54 -22.90 33.18
CA PRO A 453 -6.90 -23.20 32.75
C PRO A 453 -6.91 -23.63 31.27
N LEU A 454 -7.95 -24.37 30.88
CA LEU A 454 -8.19 -24.73 29.49
C LEU A 454 -9.13 -23.69 28.86
N PRO A 455 -8.63 -22.69 28.10
CA PRO A 455 -9.43 -21.57 27.64
C PRO A 455 -10.55 -22.03 26.70
N GLU A 456 -11.76 -21.50 26.87
CA GLU A 456 -12.91 -21.82 26.02
C GLU A 456 -13.16 -20.75 24.94
N PRO A 457 -13.62 -21.13 23.73
CA PRO A 457 -13.99 -20.15 22.71
C PRO A 457 -15.23 -19.38 23.12
N MET A 458 -15.13 -18.06 23.21
CA MET A 458 -16.27 -17.18 23.35
C MET A 458 -16.81 -16.84 21.95
N ILE A 459 -17.90 -17.47 21.57
CA ILE A 459 -18.56 -17.25 20.28
C ILE A 459 -19.67 -16.21 20.50
N PHE A 460 -19.45 -14.99 20.03
CA PHE A 460 -20.57 -14.06 19.85
C PHE A 460 -21.41 -14.56 18.68
N GLY A 461 -22.74 -14.41 18.78
CA GLY A 461 -23.66 -14.75 17.70
C GLY A 461 -23.17 -14.21 16.35
N ALA A 462 -23.57 -14.83 15.24
CA ALA A 462 -22.99 -14.64 13.90
C ALA A 462 -22.42 -13.23 13.69
N ALA A 463 -21.10 -13.09 13.87
CA ALA A 463 -20.42 -11.80 13.75
C ALA A 463 -20.78 -11.21 12.39
N THR A 464 -21.18 -9.92 12.35
CA THR A 464 -21.60 -9.31 11.09
C THR A 464 -20.43 -9.35 10.12
N ARG A 465 -20.46 -10.29 9.18
CA ARG A 465 -19.44 -10.42 8.15
C ARG A 465 -19.64 -9.32 7.13
N VAL A 466 -18.99 -8.18 7.38
CA VAL A 466 -19.05 -7.03 6.48
C VAL A 466 -18.25 -7.32 5.22
N MET A 467 -18.93 -7.29 4.08
CA MET A 467 -18.33 -7.52 2.77
C MET A 467 -17.88 -6.20 2.15
N SER A 468 -17.02 -6.28 1.13
CA SER A 468 -16.59 -5.14 0.35
C SER A 468 -17.79 -4.40 -0.22
N LEU A 469 -17.76 -3.06 -0.17
CA LEU A 469 -18.78 -2.22 -0.79
C LEU A 469 -18.75 -2.32 -2.33
N ARG A 470 -17.72 -2.94 -2.91
CA ARG A 470 -17.55 -3.09 -4.36
C ARG A 470 -17.73 -4.53 -4.83
N ASP A 471 -17.54 -5.50 -3.96
CA ASP A 471 -17.80 -6.91 -4.21
C ASP A 471 -18.44 -7.56 -2.98
N GLY A 472 -19.75 -7.80 -3.03
CA GLY A 472 -20.50 -8.40 -1.92
C GLY A 472 -20.11 -9.84 -1.60
N ARG A 473 -19.28 -10.50 -2.42
CA ARG A 473 -18.76 -11.85 -2.13
C ARG A 473 -17.41 -11.83 -1.42
N SER A 474 -16.68 -10.73 -1.51
CA SER A 474 -15.35 -10.57 -0.91
C SER A 474 -15.45 -9.89 0.45
N LYS A 475 -14.75 -10.41 1.46
CA LYS A 475 -14.71 -9.78 2.79
C LYS A 475 -14.04 -8.40 2.69
N MET A 476 -14.58 -7.41 3.42
CA MET A 476 -13.94 -6.09 3.50
C MET A 476 -12.52 -6.25 4.05
N SER A 477 -11.53 -5.67 3.35
CA SER A 477 -10.11 -5.81 3.68
C SER A 477 -9.35 -4.49 3.58
N LYS A 478 -8.38 -4.29 4.48
CA LYS A 478 -7.40 -3.20 4.41
C LYS A 478 -6.47 -3.29 3.19
N SER A 479 -6.26 -4.50 2.66
CA SER A 479 -5.38 -4.74 1.51
C SER A 479 -6.09 -4.61 0.16
N ASP A 480 -7.38 -4.26 0.15
CA ASP A 480 -8.11 -4.00 -1.08
C ASP A 480 -7.49 -2.80 -1.81
N GLY A 481 -7.28 -2.94 -3.13
CA GLY A 481 -6.69 -1.91 -3.98
C GLY A 481 -7.59 -0.67 -4.13
N SER A 482 -8.88 -0.80 -3.84
CA SER A 482 -9.86 0.28 -3.87
C SER A 482 -10.21 0.75 -2.47
N ASP A 483 -9.95 2.03 -2.17
CA ASP A 483 -10.42 2.63 -0.91
C ASP A 483 -11.96 2.68 -0.83
N TYR A 484 -12.66 2.68 -1.97
CA TYR A 484 -14.14 2.62 -2.02
C TYR A 484 -14.71 1.23 -1.67
N ALA A 485 -13.87 0.20 -1.58
CA ALA A 485 -14.29 -1.14 -1.12
C ALA A 485 -14.53 -1.19 0.38
N ARG A 486 -14.01 -0.23 1.15
CA ARG A 486 -14.04 -0.22 2.60
C ARG A 486 -14.42 1.13 3.18
N ILE A 487 -15.07 1.08 4.35
CA ILE A 487 -15.27 2.25 5.20
C ILE A 487 -14.18 2.22 6.27
N ASN A 488 -13.28 3.20 6.30
CA ASN A 488 -12.27 3.31 7.35
C ASN A 488 -12.89 4.00 8.57
N LEU A 489 -12.47 3.66 9.78
CA LEU A 489 -13.02 4.30 10.99
C LEU A 489 -12.59 5.77 11.14
N THR A 490 -11.63 6.22 10.35
CA THR A 490 -11.19 7.63 10.29
C THR A 490 -11.90 8.44 9.21
N ASP A 491 -12.76 7.82 8.39
CA ASP A 491 -13.46 8.52 7.29
C ASP A 491 -14.36 9.65 7.86
N ASP A 492 -14.34 10.82 7.22
CA ASP A 492 -15.24 11.93 7.56
C ASP A 492 -16.63 11.73 6.97
N ALA A 493 -17.58 12.60 7.35
CA ALA A 493 -18.98 12.48 6.95
C ALA A 493 -19.16 12.47 5.42
N ASP A 494 -18.44 13.35 4.72
CA ASP A 494 -18.48 13.43 3.26
C ASP A 494 -17.93 12.16 2.60
N THR A 495 -16.85 11.60 3.14
CA THR A 495 -16.22 10.37 2.65
C THR A 495 -17.12 9.16 2.90
N LEU A 496 -17.73 9.05 4.09
CA LEU A 496 -18.70 8.01 4.42
C LEU A 496 -19.89 8.04 3.47
N ALA A 497 -20.52 9.21 3.31
CA ALA A 497 -21.64 9.39 2.39
C ALA A 497 -21.26 9.02 0.95
N LEU A 498 -20.08 9.45 0.50
CA LEU A 498 -19.59 9.15 -0.85
C LEU A 498 -19.35 7.66 -1.06
N LYS A 499 -18.74 6.96 -0.09
CA LYS A 499 -18.45 5.52 -0.17
C LYS A 499 -19.73 4.69 -0.20
N ILE A 500 -20.70 5.00 0.66
CA ILE A 500 -21.99 4.31 0.71
C ILE A 500 -22.80 4.59 -0.56
N LYS A 501 -22.82 5.85 -1.03
CA LYS A 501 -23.47 6.22 -2.31
C LYS A 501 -22.89 5.43 -3.48
N ARG A 502 -21.58 5.20 -3.49
CA ARG A 502 -20.85 4.44 -4.52
C ARG A 502 -20.78 2.93 -4.28
N ALA A 503 -21.37 2.42 -3.20
CA ALA A 503 -21.42 0.97 -3.00
C ALA A 503 -22.13 0.32 -4.19
N LYS A 504 -21.61 -0.81 -4.66
CA LYS A 504 -22.21 -1.58 -5.75
C LYS A 504 -23.57 -2.10 -5.28
N THR A 505 -24.54 -2.11 -6.20
CA THR A 505 -25.87 -2.71 -5.99
C THR A 505 -26.20 -3.55 -7.22
N ASP A 506 -27.04 -4.55 -7.04
CA ASP A 506 -27.57 -5.32 -8.17
C ASP A 506 -28.57 -4.49 -9.00
N SER A 507 -28.99 -5.05 -10.14
CA SER A 507 -29.95 -4.44 -11.06
C SER A 507 -31.41 -4.77 -10.72
N GLU A 508 -31.67 -5.59 -9.71
CA GLU A 508 -33.02 -5.99 -9.35
C GLU A 508 -33.70 -4.90 -8.50
N PRO A 509 -34.99 -4.60 -8.74
CA PRO A 509 -35.72 -3.65 -7.92
C PRO A 509 -35.91 -4.17 -6.49
N GLY A 510 -35.98 -3.22 -5.54
CA GLY A 510 -36.21 -3.50 -4.12
C GLY A 510 -34.97 -3.99 -3.36
N LEU A 511 -35.15 -4.17 -2.05
CA LEU A 511 -34.14 -4.63 -1.11
C LEU A 511 -34.55 -6.02 -0.62
N ALA A 512 -33.94 -7.06 -1.18
CA ALA A 512 -34.14 -8.43 -0.72
C ALA A 512 -32.85 -8.95 -0.09
N PHE A 513 -33.00 -9.63 1.04
CA PHE A 513 -31.87 -10.28 1.70
C PHE A 513 -31.67 -11.68 1.12
N ASP A 514 -30.78 -11.78 0.14
CA ASP A 514 -30.33 -13.04 -0.43
C ASP A 514 -28.80 -12.96 -0.63
N PRO A 515 -27.99 -13.43 0.34
CA PRO A 515 -26.53 -13.37 0.24
C PRO A 515 -25.95 -14.16 -0.94
N GLU A 516 -26.66 -15.15 -1.48
CA GLU A 516 -26.15 -15.96 -2.60
C GLU A 516 -26.42 -15.33 -3.96
N ARG A 517 -27.63 -14.80 -4.15
CA ARG A 517 -28.08 -14.22 -5.44
C ARG A 517 -27.93 -12.71 -5.49
N ARG A 518 -28.10 -12.02 -4.36
CA ARG A 518 -28.05 -10.56 -4.21
C ARG A 518 -27.06 -10.11 -3.12
N PRO A 519 -25.78 -10.52 -3.22
CA PRO A 519 -24.79 -10.30 -2.16
C PRO A 519 -24.59 -8.81 -1.83
N GLU A 520 -24.70 -7.91 -2.81
CA GLU A 520 -24.58 -6.47 -2.58
C GLU A 520 -25.75 -5.90 -1.75
N ALA A 521 -27.00 -6.27 -2.06
CA ALA A 521 -28.17 -5.85 -1.27
C ALA A 521 -28.11 -6.42 0.16
N ALA A 522 -27.79 -7.70 0.27
CA ALA A 522 -27.63 -8.38 1.56
C ALA A 522 -26.54 -7.72 2.41
N ASN A 523 -25.41 -7.31 1.81
CA ASN A 523 -24.34 -6.60 2.52
C ASN A 523 -24.82 -5.25 3.05
N LEU A 524 -25.49 -4.41 2.24
CA LEU A 524 -25.97 -3.11 2.69
C LEU A 524 -27.03 -3.22 3.80
N LEU A 525 -27.95 -4.19 3.68
CA LEU A 525 -28.93 -4.49 4.72
C LEU A 525 -28.25 -4.97 6.01
N SER A 526 -27.25 -5.84 5.91
CA SER A 526 -26.47 -6.31 7.06
C SER A 526 -25.72 -5.18 7.77
N ILE A 527 -25.12 -4.26 7.01
CA ILE A 527 -24.41 -3.12 7.56
C ILE A 527 -25.40 -2.20 8.28
N TYR A 528 -26.56 -1.90 7.67
CA TYR A 528 -27.59 -1.08 8.29
C TYR A 528 -28.07 -1.70 9.61
N ALA A 529 -28.45 -2.98 9.57
CA ALA A 529 -28.91 -3.75 10.73
C ALA A 529 -27.89 -3.72 11.87
N ALA A 530 -26.62 -3.95 11.56
CA ALA A 530 -25.54 -3.96 12.54
C ALA A 530 -25.23 -2.58 13.13
N LEU A 531 -25.35 -1.50 12.35
CA LEU A 531 -25.23 -0.13 12.86
C LEU A 531 -26.41 0.25 13.74
N ALA A 532 -27.65 -0.04 13.29
CA ALA A 532 -28.88 0.24 14.02
C ALA A 532 -29.03 -0.63 15.29
N GLY A 533 -28.38 -1.78 15.36
CA GLY A 533 -28.55 -2.75 16.45
C GLY A 533 -29.88 -3.51 16.35
N GLU A 534 -30.38 -3.72 15.14
CA GLU A 534 -31.66 -4.37 14.87
C GLU A 534 -31.48 -5.63 14.01
N PRO A 535 -32.39 -6.62 14.09
CA PRO A 535 -32.36 -7.78 13.21
C PRO A 535 -32.62 -7.38 11.75
N VAL A 536 -31.96 -8.06 10.81
CA VAL A 536 -32.04 -7.74 9.38
C VAL A 536 -33.49 -7.81 8.87
N GLU A 537 -34.29 -8.73 9.40
CA GLU A 537 -35.70 -8.92 9.07
C GLU A 537 -36.53 -7.66 9.34
N ARG A 538 -36.21 -6.95 10.43
CA ARG A 538 -36.88 -5.69 10.79
C ARG A 538 -36.47 -4.57 9.84
N VAL A 539 -35.19 -4.49 9.50
CA VAL A 539 -34.69 -3.52 8.50
C VAL A 539 -35.36 -3.74 7.14
N ILE A 540 -35.53 -5.00 6.71
CA ILE A 540 -36.25 -5.31 5.46
C ILE A 540 -37.70 -4.81 5.56
N ALA A 541 -38.40 -5.09 6.66
CA ALA A 541 -39.79 -4.66 6.86
C ALA A 541 -39.93 -3.13 6.82
N GLU A 542 -39.06 -2.41 7.52
CA GLU A 542 -39.09 -0.94 7.60
C GLU A 542 -38.72 -0.24 6.28
N HIS A 543 -37.85 -0.86 5.48
CA HIS A 543 -37.42 -0.31 4.19
C HIS A 543 -38.05 -1.03 2.99
N THR A 544 -39.14 -1.76 3.20
CA THR A 544 -39.88 -2.41 2.11
C THR A 544 -40.36 -1.37 1.10
N GLY A 545 -40.16 -1.64 -0.20
CA GLY A 545 -40.51 -0.72 -1.28
C GLY A 545 -39.55 0.46 -1.48
N THR A 546 -38.49 0.57 -0.68
CA THR A 546 -37.48 1.63 -0.82
C THR A 546 -36.48 1.26 -1.93
N GLY A 547 -36.20 2.20 -2.84
CA GLY A 547 -35.14 2.01 -3.85
C GLY A 547 -33.73 2.15 -3.25
N PHE A 548 -32.73 1.55 -3.91
CA PHE A 548 -31.33 1.58 -3.45
C PHE A 548 -30.79 2.99 -3.18
N ALA A 549 -31.15 3.99 -4.01
CA ALA A 549 -30.66 5.36 -3.84
C ALA A 549 -31.12 5.97 -2.51
N ALA A 550 -32.41 5.83 -2.18
CA ALA A 550 -32.97 6.31 -0.93
C ALA A 550 -32.43 5.51 0.27
N PHE A 551 -32.32 4.19 0.15
CA PHE A 551 -31.74 3.34 1.20
C PHE A 551 -30.28 3.67 1.50
N LYS A 552 -29.46 3.89 0.46
CA LYS A 552 -28.08 4.35 0.61
C LYS A 552 -27.99 5.72 1.29
N GLY A 553 -28.95 6.60 1.05
CA GLY A 553 -29.08 7.86 1.79
C GLY A 553 -29.26 7.62 3.28
N LYS A 554 -30.28 6.84 3.66
CA LYS A 554 -30.53 6.50 5.07
C LYS A 554 -29.36 5.77 5.74
N LEU A 555 -28.71 4.84 5.01
CA LEU A 555 -27.52 4.14 5.50
C LEU A 555 -26.34 5.09 5.69
N ALA A 556 -26.17 6.08 4.80
CA ALA A 556 -25.14 7.10 4.95
C ALA A 556 -25.39 7.95 6.19
N ASP A 557 -26.62 8.41 6.40
CA ASP A 557 -26.99 9.20 7.57
C ASP A 557 -26.73 8.44 8.87
N LEU A 558 -27.19 7.18 8.95
CA LEU A 558 -26.95 6.30 10.12
C LEU A 558 -25.46 6.01 10.34
N ALA A 559 -24.70 5.78 9.28
CA ALA A 559 -23.26 5.55 9.38
C ALA A 559 -22.52 6.80 9.85
N ILE A 560 -22.94 7.99 9.42
CA ILE A 560 -22.37 9.27 9.89
C ILE A 560 -22.70 9.50 11.36
N GLU A 561 -23.94 9.25 11.77
CA GLU A 561 -24.36 9.38 13.16
C GLU A 561 -23.58 8.43 14.09
N THR A 562 -23.36 7.19 13.65
CA THR A 562 -22.69 6.17 14.46
C THR A 562 -21.16 6.30 14.44
N LEU A 563 -20.56 6.46 13.25
CA LEU A 563 -19.11 6.43 13.06
C LEU A 563 -18.47 7.81 13.11
N GLY A 564 -19.22 8.88 12.87
CA GLY A 564 -18.73 10.26 12.92
C GLY A 564 -18.08 10.62 14.25
N PRO A 565 -18.72 10.36 15.41
CA PRO A 565 -18.12 10.59 16.72
C PRO A 565 -16.85 9.77 16.95
N ILE A 566 -16.84 8.50 16.51
CA ILE A 566 -15.67 7.62 16.60
C ILE A 566 -14.52 8.18 15.76
N ALA A 567 -14.79 8.57 14.51
CA ALA A 567 -13.79 9.13 13.60
C ALA A 567 -13.21 10.45 14.14
N GLN A 568 -14.05 11.30 14.74
CA GLN A 568 -13.59 12.51 15.40
C GLN A 568 -12.68 12.17 16.58
N ARG A 569 -13.12 11.29 17.47
CA ARG A 569 -12.34 10.91 18.65
C ARG A 569 -11.02 10.24 18.28
N MET A 570 -10.99 9.43 17.23
CA MET A 570 -9.75 8.86 16.68
C MET A 570 -8.79 9.95 16.22
N ARG A 571 -9.26 10.98 15.50
CA ARG A 571 -8.41 12.10 15.06
C ARG A 571 -7.85 12.89 16.23
N GLU A 572 -8.66 13.14 17.26
CA GLU A 572 -8.21 13.81 18.49
C GLU A 572 -7.12 12.99 19.20
N LEU A 573 -7.34 11.69 19.38
CA LEU A 573 -6.37 10.80 20.03
C LEU A 573 -5.07 10.67 19.22
N GLN A 574 -5.17 10.57 17.89
CA GLN A 574 -3.98 10.51 17.02
C GLN A 574 -3.18 11.81 17.01
N ALA A 575 -3.81 12.95 17.30
CA ALA A 575 -3.13 14.23 17.48
C ALA A 575 -2.41 14.33 18.84
N ASP A 576 -2.70 13.42 19.78
CA ASP A 576 -2.02 13.30 21.07
C ASP A 576 -1.41 11.89 21.28
N PRO A 577 -0.29 11.57 20.60
CA PRO A 577 0.39 10.29 20.77
C PRO A 577 0.85 10.03 22.21
N ALA A 578 1.13 11.08 22.98
CA ALA A 578 1.61 10.96 24.35
C ALA A 578 0.53 10.37 25.26
N TYR A 579 -0.73 10.77 25.09
CA TYR A 579 -1.85 10.15 25.81
C TYR A 579 -1.99 8.67 25.47
N ILE A 580 -1.94 8.29 24.19
CA ILE A 580 -2.02 6.88 23.75
C ILE A 580 -0.87 6.06 24.36
N ASP A 581 0.35 6.59 24.28
CA ASP A 581 1.54 5.92 24.82
C ASP A 581 1.47 5.77 26.34
N GLY A 582 0.84 6.74 27.03
CA GLY A 582 0.56 6.71 28.46
C GLY A 582 -0.47 5.62 28.83
N VAL A 583 -1.57 5.50 28.07
CA VAL A 583 -2.55 4.43 28.25
C VAL A 583 -1.90 3.05 28.08
N LEU A 584 -1.09 2.88 27.03
CA LEU A 584 -0.36 1.63 26.78
C LEU A 584 0.68 1.34 27.87
N ALA A 585 1.31 2.37 28.45
CA ALA A 585 2.26 2.21 29.55
C ALA A 585 1.58 1.71 30.82
N ASP A 586 0.49 2.36 31.23
CA ASP A 586 -0.31 1.99 32.40
C ASP A 586 -0.90 0.57 32.25
N GLY A 587 -1.51 0.28 31.09
CA GLY A 587 -2.04 -1.06 30.84
C GLY A 587 -0.94 -2.12 30.85
N ALA A 588 0.24 -1.82 30.30
CA ALA A 588 1.37 -2.75 30.34
C ALA A 588 1.88 -2.99 31.76
N GLU A 589 1.85 -1.99 32.64
CA GLU A 589 2.23 -2.15 34.05
C GLU A 589 1.27 -3.08 34.77
N ARG A 590 -0.05 -2.86 34.64
CA ARG A 590 -1.07 -3.75 35.20
C ARG A 590 -0.97 -5.16 34.64
N ALA A 591 -0.73 -5.30 33.33
CA ALA A 591 -0.53 -6.58 32.68
C ALA A 591 0.75 -7.29 33.18
N ARG A 592 1.88 -6.57 33.32
CA ARG A 592 3.13 -7.13 33.86
C ARG A 592 2.93 -7.71 35.25
N ASN A 593 2.24 -7.00 36.14
CA ASN A 593 2.02 -7.48 37.51
C ASN A 593 1.32 -8.85 37.56
N ILE A 594 0.33 -9.09 36.69
CA ILE A 594 -0.34 -10.39 36.57
C ILE A 594 0.60 -11.42 35.94
N ALA A 595 1.21 -11.03 34.82
CA ALA A 595 2.05 -11.89 34.00
C ALA A 595 3.28 -12.42 34.74
N ASP A 596 4.01 -11.53 35.41
CA ASP A 596 5.25 -11.84 36.12
C ASP A 596 4.97 -12.74 37.34
N THR A 597 3.83 -12.53 38.01
CA THR A 597 3.37 -13.41 39.10
C THR A 597 3.14 -14.84 38.59
N ASN A 598 2.39 -14.99 37.49
CA ASN A 598 2.10 -16.30 36.93
C ASN A 598 3.36 -16.96 36.34
N LEU A 599 4.24 -16.18 35.70
CA LEU A 599 5.50 -16.69 35.14
C LEU A 599 6.47 -17.15 36.22
N ALA A 600 6.56 -16.45 37.36
CA ALA A 600 7.35 -16.89 38.50
C ALA A 600 6.88 -18.26 39.02
N GLU A 601 5.57 -18.47 39.09
CA GLU A 601 5.01 -19.76 39.49
C GLU A 601 5.29 -20.87 38.45
N VAL A 602 5.19 -20.56 37.15
CA VAL A 602 5.62 -21.49 36.08
C VAL A 602 7.08 -21.90 36.27
N ARG A 603 7.97 -20.94 36.50
CA ARG A 603 9.40 -21.20 36.74
C ARG A 603 9.60 -22.11 37.96
N ARG A 604 8.89 -21.82 39.06
CA ARG A 604 8.93 -22.63 40.28
C ARG A 604 8.47 -24.08 40.05
N ILE A 605 7.36 -24.28 39.33
CA ILE A 605 6.85 -25.61 38.95
C ILE A 605 7.88 -26.38 38.12
N MET A 606 8.58 -25.69 37.20
CA MET A 606 9.61 -26.27 36.35
C MET A 606 10.96 -26.48 37.05
N GLY A 607 11.15 -25.95 38.27
CA GLY A 607 12.43 -25.95 38.97
C GLY A 607 13.47 -25.00 38.38
N LEU A 608 13.04 -23.95 37.67
CA LEU A 608 13.92 -22.87 37.23
C LEU A 608 14.20 -21.94 38.42
N LEU A 609 15.41 -21.37 38.47
CA LEU A 609 15.78 -20.42 39.51
C LEU A 609 15.07 -19.09 39.31
N ASP A 610 14.74 -18.41 40.42
CA ASP A 610 14.16 -17.07 40.40
C ASP A 610 15.15 -16.07 39.78
N ALA A 611 14.62 -15.08 39.06
CA ALA A 611 15.39 -14.07 38.33
C ALA A 611 15.79 -12.87 39.19
#